data_AF-A0A4R2BPV3-F1
#
_entry.id   AF-A0A4R2BPV3-F1
#
_cell.length_a   1.000
_cell.length_b   1.000
_cell.length_c   1.000
_cell.angle_alpha   90.00
_cell.angle_beta   90.00
_cell.angle_gamma   90.00
#
_symmetry.space_group_name_H-M   'P 1'
#
loop_
_entity.id
_entity.type
_entity.pdbx_description
1 polymer ?
#
loop_
_entity_poly.entity_id
_entity_poly.type
_entity_poly.pdbx_seq_one_letter_code
_entity_poly.pdbx_strand_id
1 'polypeptide(L)' 'MALDDVSFTVESGRFCALLGLHGAGKSALFALLTRLIVTRQGHISVGGFDLARTARRSL' A
#
# COMPACT_ATOMS: atom_id res chain seq x y z
N MET A 1 -3.92 -14.70 -1.81
CA MET A 1 -2.63 -15.15 -2.37
C MET A 1 -2.36 -14.30 -3.59
N ALA A 2 -1.65 -13.18 -3.43
CA ALA A 2 -1.38 -12.25 -4.54
C ALA A 2 -0.30 -11.23 -4.20
N LEU A 3 -0.19 -10.85 -2.92
CA LEU A 3 0.97 -10.14 -2.38
C LEU A 3 1.70 -11.08 -1.43
N ASP A 4 2.92 -11.46 -1.83
CA ASP A 4 3.83 -12.27 -1.04
C ASP A 4 5.14 -11.49 -0.94
N ASP A 5 5.46 -11.02 0.28
CA ASP A 5 6.69 -10.30 0.64
C ASP A 5 7.08 -9.14 -0.30
N VAL A 6 6.13 -8.27 -0.61
CA VAL A 6 6.34 -7.15 -1.52
C VAL A 6 6.92 -5.94 -0.77
N SER A 7 8.06 -5.44 -1.23
CA SER A 7 8.73 -4.26 -0.67
C SER A 7 9.05 -3.25 -1.77
N PHE A 8 8.64 -2.00 -1.60
CA PHE A 8 9.00 -0.88 -2.48
C PHE A 8 8.87 0.46 -1.76
N THR A 9 9.50 1.49 -2.31
CA THR A 9 9.39 2.88 -1.84
C THR A 9 9.16 3.78 -3.06
N VAL A 10 8.25 4.75 -2.92
CA VAL A 10 8.01 5.77 -3.93
C VAL A 10 8.31 7.12 -3.31
N GLU A 11 9.33 7.79 -3.86
CA GLU A 11 9.73 9.13 -3.41
C GLU A 11 8.65 10.17 -3.74
N SER A 12 8.59 11.22 -2.93
CA SER A 12 7.68 12.34 -3.16
C SER A 12 7.94 13.00 -4.53
N GLY A 13 6.87 13.40 -5.21
CA GLY A 13 6.94 13.99 -6.54
C GLY A 13 7.25 13.00 -7.68
N ARG A 14 7.35 11.70 -7.40
CA ARG A 14 7.50 10.68 -8.45
C ARG A 14 6.15 10.14 -8.91
N PHE A 15 6.05 9.93 -10.21
CA PHE A 15 4.98 9.13 -10.80
C PHE A 15 5.42 7.67 -10.86
N CYS A 16 4.59 6.77 -10.34
CA CYS A 16 4.83 5.33 -10.36
C CYS A 16 3.61 4.62 -10.95
N ALA A 17 3.84 3.69 -11.88
CA ALA A 17 2.79 2.86 -12.48
C ALA A 17 2.94 1.42 -11.99
N LEU A 18 1.83 0.85 -11.51
CA LEU A 18 1.76 -0.55 -11.08
C LEU A 18 1.18 -1.40 -12.20
N LEU A 19 1.99 -2.28 -12.80
CA LEU A 19 1.64 -3.08 -13.97
C LEU A 19 1.55 -4.59 -13.66
N GLY A 20 0.94 -5.34 -14.57
CA GLY A 20 1.04 -6.81 -14.62
C GLY A 20 -0.29 -7.50 -14.92
N LEU A 21 -0.27 -8.83 -14.89
CA LEU A 21 -1.42 -9.66 -15.28
C LEU A 21 -2.61 -9.54 -14.30
N HIS A 22 -3.78 -9.94 -14.79
CA HIS A 22 -4.98 -10.08 -13.97
C HIS A 22 -4.74 -11.10 -12.85
N GLY A 23 -5.19 -10.79 -11.63
CA GLY A 23 -4.95 -11.63 -10.46
C GLY A 23 -3.63 -11.43 -9.72
N ALA A 24 -2.67 -10.66 -10.26
CA ALA A 24 -1.37 -10.41 -9.62
C ALA A 24 -1.43 -9.42 -8.42
N GLY A 25 -2.58 -9.24 -7.78
CA GLY A 25 -2.67 -8.51 -6.51
C GLY A 25 -2.72 -6.99 -6.56
N LYS A 26 -2.82 -6.37 -7.74
CA LYS A 26 -2.84 -4.90 -7.87
C LYS A 26 -3.97 -4.24 -7.09
N SER A 27 -5.20 -4.70 -7.29
CA SER A 27 -6.35 -4.16 -6.55
C SER A 27 -6.23 -4.39 -5.04
N ALA A 28 -5.62 -5.50 -4.61
CA ALA A 28 -5.35 -5.74 -3.20
C ALA A 28 -4.29 -4.77 -2.64
N LEU A 29 -3.24 -4.47 -3.39
CA LEU A 29 -2.24 -3.47 -3.01
C LEU A 29 -2.87 -2.07 -2.91
N PHE A 30 -3.70 -1.68 -3.88
CA PHE A 30 -4.44 -0.41 -3.83
C PHE A 30 -5.40 -0.35 -2.65
N ALA A 31 -6.10 -1.44 -2.33
CA ALA A 31 -6.96 -1.51 -1.15
C ALA A 31 -6.17 -1.33 0.16
N LEU A 32 -4.92 -1.82 0.22
CA LEU A 32 -4.03 -1.57 1.36
C LEU A 32 -3.55 -0.11 1.42
N LEU A 33 -3.10 0.46 0.30
CA LEU A 33 -2.60 1.85 0.23
C LEU A 33 -3.69 2.89 0.51
N THR A 34 -4.93 2.62 0.08
CA THR A 34 -6.10 3.47 0.36
C THR A 34 -6.74 3.17 1.71
N ARG A 35 -6.18 2.20 2.45
CA ARG A 35 -6.65 1.76 3.75
C ARG A 35 -8.11 1.31 3.75
N LEU A 36 -8.54 0.71 2.64
CA LEU A 36 -9.80 -0.02 2.51
C LEU A 36 -9.70 -1.36 3.25
N ILE A 37 -8.51 -1.95 3.27
CA ILE A 37 -8.13 -3.08 4.10
C ILE A 37 -6.83 -2.76 4.85
N VAL A 38 -6.62 -3.40 6.00
CA VAL A 38 -5.41 -3.23 6.81
C VAL A 38 -4.61 -4.53 6.77
N THR A 39 -3.30 -4.44 6.57
CA THR A 39 -2.45 -5.63 6.59
C THR A 39 -2.36 -6.21 8.00
N ARG A 40 -2.29 -7.54 8.10
CA ARG A 40 -2.02 -8.24 9.37
C ARG A 40 -0.53 -8.35 9.68
N GLN A 41 0.32 -8.28 8.66
CA GLN A 41 1.77 -8.43 8.76
C GLN A 41 2.49 -7.46 7.81
N GLY A 42 3.69 -7.05 8.17
CA GLY A 42 4.42 -6.00 7.45
C GLY A 42 3.96 -4.59 7.83
N HIS A 43 4.48 -3.60 7.11
CA HIS A 43 4.29 -2.18 7.43
C HIS A 43 4.09 -1.36 6.16
N ILE A 44 3.16 -0.41 6.19
CA ILE A 44 2.88 0.51 5.09
C ILE A 44 2.75 1.91 5.67
N SER A 45 3.57 2.83 5.15
CA SER A 45 3.54 4.25 5.50
C SER A 45 3.34 5.12 4.28
N VAL A 46 2.53 6.18 4.42
CA VAL A 46 2.31 7.19 3.38
C VAL A 46 2.45 8.57 4.02
N GLY A 47 3.26 9.44 3.42
CA GLY A 47 3.48 10.80 3.95
C GLY A 47 4.05 10.84 5.37
N GLY A 48 4.82 9.83 5.78
CA GLY A 48 5.35 9.70 7.14
C GLY A 48 4.39 9.08 8.17
N PHE A 49 3.17 8.73 7.76
CA PHE A 49 2.16 8.14 8.64
C PHE A 49 2.02 6.65 8.42
N ASP A 50 2.12 5.86 9.50
CA ASP A 50 1.82 4.43 9.50
C ASP A 50 0.30 4.22 9.32
N LEU A 51 -0.09 3.51 8.25
CA LEU A 51 -1.48 3.23 7.91
C LEU A 51 -2.16 2.21 8.85
N ALA A 52 -1.45 1.49 9.70
CA ALA A 52 -2.06 0.66 10.73
C ALA A 52 -2.38 1.47 11.99
N ARG A 53 -1.59 2.50 12.31
CA ARG A 53 -1.60 3.17 13.63
C ARG A 53 -2.18 4.58 13.63
N THR A 54 -2.04 5.33 12.54
CA THR A 54 -2.45 6.74 12.47
C THR A 54 -3.97 6.86 12.33
N ALA A 55 -4.67 7.78 12.98
CA ALA A 55 -6.12 7.93 12.77
C ALA A 55 -6.44 8.43 11.35
N ARG A 56 -7.57 8.02 10.76
CA ARG A 56 -7.96 8.44 9.39
C ARG A 56 -8.19 9.95 9.24
N ARG A 57 -8.35 10.68 10.34
CA ARG A 57 -8.64 12.13 10.37
C ARG A 57 -7.38 13.01 10.33
N SER A 58 -6.18 12.42 10.34
CA SER A 58 -4.90 13.14 10.43
C SER A 58 -3.96 12.89 9.23
N LEU A 59 -4.47 12.24 8.18
CA LEU A 59 -3.87 12.10 6.85
C LEU A 59 -4.51 13.14 5.93
#